data_AF-A0A318YHT1-F1
#
_entry.id   AF-A0A318YHT1-F1
#
_cell.length_a   1.000
_cell.length_b   1.000
_cell.length_c   1.000
_cell.angle_alpha   90.00
_cell.angle_beta   90.00
_cell.angle_gamma   90.00
#
_symmetry.space_group_name_H-M   'P 1'
#
loop_
_entity.id
_entity.type
_entity.pdbx_description
1 polymer ?
#
loop_
_entity_poly.entity_id
_entity_poly.type
_entity_poly.pdbx_seq_one_letter_code
_entity_poly.pdbx_strand_id
1 'polypeptide(L)'
;MQKLRITFWVVYSYERICAFFTGRPSGFLDSHIDVSFPEDLPDCNRQTPCGEPMKSSDGPLTECAYLRAMAQIGQLIEKVSSGIFSSSNLHTIYDHRKLNTTILECDAALQQIERSLPSYLQFASLNRPKSEVWREIQCTHLGLAFHLIKMMTRRPAMVYCSIVGSEQNCASGLPEVESLQASINLSILSAKEIINIASSAIMERATCIRNDASVANYIVSACVTLLYDVLNTSVTVEHALDIFTSVERGIQCLDKMEHHGPITGKALSLDIMKCAKDALFLSTCEVDLEENLAGSFPWLNDGYLSARTEELFNSLEEQIDYASEIPPQPFQQLAEGNDFLSASISGVDYMSYWLKGNATGPDVSDYLYEIPL
;
A
#
# COMPACT_ATOMS: atom_id res chain seq x y z
N MET A 1 26.30 8.94 -18.38
CA MET A 1 25.31 7.88 -18.65
C MET A 1 24.78 7.20 -17.38
N GLN A 2 25.61 6.69 -16.46
CA GLN A 2 25.13 6.01 -15.23
C GLN A 2 24.11 6.82 -14.42
N LYS A 3 24.39 8.10 -14.13
CA LYS A 3 23.47 8.97 -13.38
C LYS A 3 22.09 9.09 -14.04
N LEU A 4 22.04 9.19 -15.37
CA LEU A 4 20.77 9.24 -16.12
C LEU A 4 19.99 7.94 -16.03
N ARG A 5 20.68 6.78 -16.09
CA ARG A 5 20.05 5.47 -15.87
C ARG A 5 19.46 5.37 -14.46
N ILE A 6 20.23 5.78 -13.45
CA ILE A 6 19.76 5.82 -12.06
C ILE A 6 18.52 6.70 -11.95
N THR A 7 18.57 7.93 -12.46
CA THR A 7 17.43 8.85 -12.44
C THR A 7 16.20 8.24 -13.11
N PHE A 8 16.35 7.66 -14.29
CA PHE A 8 15.25 7.01 -15.02
C PHE A 8 14.59 5.92 -14.18
N TRP A 9 15.38 4.99 -13.64
CA TRP A 9 14.83 3.86 -12.89
C TRP A 9 14.25 4.27 -11.53
N VAL A 10 14.74 5.36 -10.93
CA VAL A 10 14.15 5.93 -9.70
C VAL A 10 12.78 6.49 -10.03
N VAL A 11 12.68 7.33 -11.07
CA VAL A 11 11.41 7.90 -11.52
C VAL A 11 10.43 6.78 -11.89
N TYR A 12 10.87 5.79 -12.66
CA TYR A 12 10.06 4.62 -13.04
C TYR A 12 9.50 3.90 -11.81
N SER A 13 10.34 3.55 -10.83
CA SER A 13 9.92 2.76 -9.67
C SER A 13 8.91 3.51 -8.80
N TYR A 14 9.15 4.81 -8.54
CA TYR A 14 8.21 5.63 -7.77
C TYR A 14 6.92 5.92 -8.53
N GLU A 15 7.00 6.16 -9.84
CA GLU A 15 5.83 6.37 -10.68
C GLU A 15 4.91 5.14 -10.64
N ARG A 16 5.47 3.92 -10.77
CA ARG A 16 4.73 2.65 -10.69
C ARG A 16 4.02 2.50 -9.34
N ILE A 17 4.73 2.75 -8.23
CA ILE A 17 4.16 2.66 -6.88
C ILE A 17 3.07 3.70 -6.66
N CYS A 18 3.30 4.95 -7.05
CA CYS A 18 2.29 6.01 -6.94
C CYS A 18 1.06 5.72 -7.81
N ALA A 19 1.26 5.21 -9.02
CA ALA A 19 0.18 4.79 -9.90
C ALA A 19 -0.67 3.71 -9.24
N PHE A 20 -0.01 2.73 -8.62
CA PHE A 20 -0.66 1.64 -7.90
C PHE A 20 -1.49 2.13 -6.70
N PHE A 21 -0.93 2.98 -5.85
CA PHE A 21 -1.66 3.53 -4.69
C PHE A 21 -2.85 4.40 -5.09
N THR A 22 -2.74 5.15 -6.18
CA THR A 22 -3.81 6.04 -6.65
C THR A 22 -4.82 5.33 -7.55
N GLY A 23 -4.56 4.06 -7.92
CA GLY A 23 -5.37 3.30 -8.86
C GLY A 23 -5.37 3.85 -10.28
N ARG A 24 -4.44 4.76 -10.62
CA ARG A 24 -4.31 5.29 -11.98
C ARG A 24 -3.40 4.38 -12.82
N PRO A 25 -3.55 4.37 -14.15
CA PRO A 25 -2.56 3.76 -15.03
C PRO A 25 -1.19 4.42 -14.89
N SER A 26 -0.13 3.62 -15.00
CA SER A 26 1.24 4.14 -15.09
C SER A 26 1.45 4.86 -16.43
N GLY A 27 2.24 5.94 -16.40
CA GLY A 27 2.69 6.62 -17.61
C GLY A 27 3.78 5.86 -18.37
N PHE A 28 4.39 4.85 -17.75
CA PHE A 28 5.44 4.04 -18.36
C PHE A 28 4.86 2.75 -18.94
N LEU A 29 5.19 2.49 -20.21
CA LEU A 29 4.92 1.22 -20.88
C LEU A 29 6.22 0.44 -20.97
N ASP A 30 6.28 -0.76 -20.36
CA ASP A 30 7.51 -1.56 -20.29
C ASP A 30 8.07 -1.90 -21.68
N SER A 31 7.20 -2.05 -22.67
CA SER A 31 7.57 -2.29 -24.07
C SER A 31 8.32 -1.13 -24.72
N HIS A 32 8.26 0.07 -24.15
CA HIS A 32 8.94 1.27 -24.66
C HIS A 32 10.24 1.58 -23.91
N ILE A 33 10.63 0.75 -22.93
CA ILE A 33 11.82 0.97 -22.12
C ILE A 33 12.97 0.16 -22.72
N ASP A 34 13.93 0.85 -23.34
CA ASP A 34 15.18 0.27 -23.86
C ASP A 34 16.39 0.53 -22.94
N VAL A 35 16.17 1.24 -21.84
CA VAL A 35 17.21 1.60 -20.88
C VAL A 35 17.63 0.37 -20.07
N SER A 36 18.92 0.03 -20.09
CA SER A 36 19.44 -1.07 -19.25
C SER A 36 19.36 -0.74 -17.75
N PHE A 37 19.28 -1.77 -16.91
CA PHE A 37 19.46 -1.58 -15.47
C PHE A 37 20.83 -0.96 -15.15
N PRO A 38 20.93 -0.15 -14.07
CA PRO A 38 22.19 0.38 -13.60
C PRO A 38 22.99 -0.71 -12.89
N GLU A 39 24.27 -0.81 -13.20
CA GLU A 39 25.21 -1.75 -12.58
C GLU A 39 25.84 -1.13 -11.34
N ASP A 40 26.26 -1.99 -10.40
CA ASP A 40 27.04 -1.55 -9.25
C ASP A 40 28.44 -1.12 -9.70
N LEU A 41 28.94 0.01 -9.19
CA LEU A 41 30.28 0.48 -9.52
C LEU A 41 31.31 -0.30 -8.68
N PRO A 42 32.40 -0.81 -9.28
CA PRO A 42 33.41 -1.56 -8.54
C PRO A 42 34.06 -0.69 -7.45
N ASP A 43 34.30 -1.28 -6.29
CA ASP A 43 34.99 -0.69 -5.13
C ASP A 43 36.39 -0.12 -5.45
N CYS A 44 36.95 -0.42 -6.63
CA CYS A 44 38.29 0.00 -7.06
C CYS A 44 38.46 1.51 -7.27
N ASN A 45 37.38 2.30 -7.22
CA ASN A 45 37.41 3.77 -7.34
C ASN A 45 37.16 4.48 -6.00
N ARG A 46 37.54 3.89 -4.85
CA ARG A 46 37.51 4.56 -3.54
C ARG A 46 38.52 5.73 -3.40
N GLN A 47 39.23 6.07 -4.46
CA GLN A 47 40.03 7.27 -4.57
C GLN A 47 39.50 8.09 -5.75
N THR A 48 39.12 9.33 -5.49
CA THR A 48 38.94 10.33 -6.56
C THR A 48 40.24 10.46 -7.37
N PRO A 49 40.22 11.03 -8.59
CA PRO A 49 41.45 11.36 -9.34
C PRO A 49 42.46 12.21 -8.55
N CYS A 50 42.01 12.84 -7.45
CA CYS A 50 42.79 13.66 -6.53
C CYS A 50 43.13 12.95 -5.19
N GLY A 51 42.87 11.65 -5.05
CA GLY A 51 43.23 10.89 -3.85
C GLY A 51 42.35 11.13 -2.62
N GLU A 52 41.26 11.89 -2.75
CA GLU A 52 40.29 12.07 -1.66
C GLU A 52 39.43 10.81 -1.50
N PRO A 53 39.23 10.32 -0.27
CA PRO A 53 38.30 9.23 0.00
C PRO A 53 36.88 9.66 -0.36
N MET A 54 36.19 8.82 -1.14
CA MET A 54 34.80 9.06 -1.52
C MET A 54 33.92 9.18 -0.27
N LYS A 55 33.04 10.18 -0.21
CA LYS A 55 32.20 10.43 0.97
C LYS A 55 31.20 9.27 1.13
N SER A 56 30.91 8.88 2.37
CA SER A 56 29.91 7.84 2.68
C SER A 56 28.51 8.13 2.09
N SER A 57 28.24 9.37 1.67
CA SER A 57 26.99 9.77 1.01
C SER A 57 26.83 9.30 -0.44
N ASP A 58 27.90 8.84 -1.10
CA ASP A 58 27.83 8.43 -2.51
C ASP A 58 27.34 6.97 -2.69
N GLY A 59 27.20 6.22 -1.58
CA GLY A 59 26.76 4.82 -1.56
C GLY A 59 25.49 4.54 -2.40
N PRO A 60 24.40 5.33 -2.28
CA PRO A 60 23.20 5.14 -3.10
C PRO A 60 23.41 5.27 -4.62
N LEU A 61 24.47 5.97 -5.06
CA LEU A 61 24.78 6.15 -6.48
C LEU A 61 25.70 5.06 -7.02
N THR A 62 26.29 4.24 -6.15
CA THR A 62 27.23 3.18 -6.50
C THR A 62 26.68 1.77 -6.23
N GLU A 63 25.81 1.62 -5.24
CA GLU A 63 25.11 0.38 -4.86
C GLU A 63 23.67 0.40 -5.42
N CYS A 64 23.54 -0.02 -6.67
CA CYS A 64 22.32 0.05 -7.47
C CYS A 64 21.41 -1.20 -7.32
N ALA A 65 21.77 -2.18 -6.48
CA ALA A 65 20.97 -3.38 -6.27
C ALA A 65 19.55 -3.07 -5.76
N TYR A 66 19.39 -2.07 -4.88
CA TYR A 66 18.09 -1.58 -4.43
C TYR A 66 17.22 -1.12 -5.61
N LEU A 67 17.81 -0.33 -6.49
CA LEU A 67 17.11 0.25 -7.63
C LEU A 67 16.68 -0.82 -8.64
N ARG A 68 17.54 -1.82 -8.88
CA ARG A 68 17.20 -2.98 -9.71
C ARG A 68 16.02 -3.75 -9.15
N ALA A 69 16.03 -4.03 -7.84
CA ALA A 69 14.94 -4.74 -7.17
C ALA A 69 13.63 -3.95 -7.19
N MET A 70 13.67 -2.64 -6.89
CA MET A 70 12.49 -1.77 -6.95
C MET A 70 11.90 -1.65 -8.36
N ALA A 71 12.74 -1.61 -9.39
CA ALA A 71 12.26 -1.60 -10.76
C ALA A 71 11.60 -2.93 -11.16
N GLN A 72 12.14 -4.07 -10.72
CA GLN A 72 11.52 -5.38 -10.91
C GLN A 72 10.17 -5.48 -10.18
N ILE A 73 10.07 -4.96 -8.96
CA ILE A 73 8.78 -4.82 -8.25
C ILE A 73 7.82 -3.92 -9.04
N GLY A 74 8.32 -2.82 -9.62
CA GLY A 74 7.55 -1.93 -10.49
C GLY A 74 6.95 -2.62 -11.71
N GLN A 75 7.65 -3.60 -12.30
CA GLN A 75 7.12 -4.43 -13.39
C GLN A 75 6.02 -5.39 -12.88
N LEU A 76 6.16 -5.92 -11.66
CA LEU A 76 5.12 -6.75 -11.04
C LEU A 76 3.84 -5.96 -10.75
N ILE A 77 3.95 -4.66 -10.44
CA ILE A 77 2.77 -3.78 -10.27
C ILE A 77 1.90 -3.79 -11.52
N GLU A 78 2.47 -3.67 -12.72
CA GLU A 78 1.70 -3.70 -13.97
C GLU A 78 0.95 -5.02 -14.12
N LYS A 79 1.62 -6.13 -13.83
CA LYS A 79 1.07 -7.47 -13.89
C LYS A 79 -0.07 -7.67 -12.89
N VAL A 80 0.08 -7.14 -11.67
CA VAL A 80 -0.97 -7.19 -10.64
C VAL A 80 -2.16 -6.30 -11.05
N SER A 81 -1.92 -5.06 -11.49
CA SER A 81 -2.98 -4.15 -11.91
C SER A 81 -3.81 -4.71 -13.08
N SER A 82 -3.15 -5.19 -14.14
CA SER A 82 -3.84 -5.73 -15.33
C SER A 82 -4.37 -7.16 -15.14
N GLY A 83 -3.66 -8.00 -14.39
CA GLY A 83 -3.99 -9.41 -14.22
C GLY A 83 -4.96 -9.69 -13.08
N ILE A 84 -4.99 -8.85 -12.05
CA ILE A 84 -5.78 -9.07 -10.83
C ILE A 84 -6.89 -8.04 -10.68
N PHE A 85 -6.61 -6.76 -10.94
CA PHE A 85 -7.55 -5.66 -10.69
C PHE A 85 -8.23 -5.10 -11.96
N SER A 86 -8.02 -5.71 -13.14
CA SER A 86 -8.70 -5.28 -14.37
C SER A 86 -10.19 -5.60 -14.34
N SER A 87 -11.02 -4.63 -14.75
CA SER A 87 -12.48 -4.77 -14.88
C SER A 87 -12.90 -5.93 -15.81
N SER A 88 -12.07 -6.26 -16.80
CA SER A 88 -12.30 -7.41 -17.68
C SER A 88 -12.27 -8.76 -16.94
N ASN A 89 -11.52 -8.84 -15.84
CA ASN A 89 -11.48 -10.04 -14.98
C ASN A 89 -12.60 -10.05 -13.91
N LEU A 90 -13.34 -8.94 -13.74
CA LEU A 90 -14.47 -8.85 -12.79
C LEU A 90 -15.81 -9.27 -13.40
N HIS A 91 -16.03 -9.04 -14.70
CA HIS A 91 -17.31 -9.31 -15.38
C HIS A 91 -17.44 -10.73 -15.92
N THR A 92 -16.33 -11.42 -16.12
CA THR A 92 -16.35 -12.84 -16.47
C THR A 92 -16.26 -13.59 -15.16
N ILE A 93 -17.19 -14.50 -14.89
CA ILE A 93 -17.10 -15.47 -13.78
C ILE A 93 -15.64 -15.87 -13.63
N TYR A 94 -15.05 -15.41 -12.53
CA TYR A 94 -13.65 -15.54 -12.13
C TYR A 94 -12.96 -16.67 -12.90
N ASP A 95 -12.12 -16.35 -13.89
CA ASP A 95 -11.22 -17.37 -14.44
C ASP A 95 -10.15 -17.63 -13.37
N HIS A 96 -10.55 -18.40 -12.35
CA HIS A 96 -9.75 -18.78 -11.19
C HIS A 96 -8.40 -19.33 -11.66
N ARG A 97 -8.35 -19.97 -12.84
CA ARG A 97 -7.11 -20.49 -13.41
C ARG A 97 -6.17 -19.38 -13.86
N LYS A 98 -6.66 -18.37 -14.59
CA LYS A 98 -5.86 -17.21 -15.02
C LYS A 98 -5.38 -16.38 -13.82
N LEU A 99 -6.24 -16.18 -12.83
CA LEU A 99 -5.86 -15.49 -11.60
C LEU A 99 -4.79 -16.28 -10.83
N ASN A 100 -5.02 -17.57 -10.57
CA ASN A 100 -4.05 -18.43 -9.87
C ASN A 100 -2.71 -18.48 -10.60
N THR A 101 -2.72 -18.52 -11.93
CA THR A 101 -1.48 -18.45 -12.73
C THR A 101 -0.76 -17.13 -12.49
N THR A 102 -1.47 -16.00 -12.56
CA THR A 102 -0.89 -14.67 -12.31
C THR A 102 -0.29 -14.58 -10.90
N ILE A 103 -1.00 -15.09 -9.90
CA ILE A 103 -0.55 -15.15 -8.50
C ILE A 103 0.75 -15.95 -8.37
N LEU A 104 0.80 -17.17 -8.93
CA LEU A 104 1.98 -18.03 -8.86
C LEU A 104 3.20 -17.41 -9.55
N GLU A 105 2.97 -16.75 -10.69
CA GLU A 105 4.05 -16.06 -11.41
C GLU A 105 4.57 -14.83 -10.64
N CYS A 106 3.68 -14.08 -9.98
CA CYS A 106 4.06 -12.98 -9.09
C CYS A 106 4.86 -13.48 -7.89
N ASP A 107 4.44 -14.57 -7.25
CA ASP A 107 5.17 -15.18 -6.12
C ASP A 107 6.56 -15.67 -6.53
N ALA A 108 6.65 -16.35 -7.67
CA ALA A 108 7.93 -16.82 -8.20
C ALA A 108 8.88 -15.64 -8.47
N ALA A 109 8.36 -14.56 -9.05
CA ALA A 109 9.14 -13.35 -9.32
C ALA A 109 9.59 -12.64 -8.04
N LEU A 110 8.70 -12.48 -7.05
CA LEU A 110 9.05 -11.90 -5.74
C LEU A 110 10.16 -12.73 -5.07
N GLN A 111 10.00 -14.06 -4.99
CA GLN A 111 11.03 -14.92 -4.42
C GLN A 111 12.37 -14.81 -5.17
N GLN A 112 12.33 -14.65 -6.50
CA GLN A 112 13.54 -14.46 -7.28
C GLN A 112 14.22 -13.13 -6.96
N ILE A 113 13.45 -12.05 -6.78
CA ILE A 113 13.96 -10.74 -6.35
C ILE A 113 14.67 -10.92 -5.00
N GLU A 114 13.99 -11.46 -4.00
CA GLU A 114 14.53 -11.67 -2.65
C GLU A 114 15.84 -12.49 -2.63
N ARG A 115 15.89 -13.60 -3.38
CA ARG A 115 17.11 -14.44 -3.50
C ARG A 115 18.27 -13.72 -4.18
N SER A 116 17.98 -12.75 -5.05
CA SER A 116 19.01 -11.99 -5.76
C SER A 116 19.55 -10.80 -4.96
N LEU A 117 18.94 -10.48 -3.81
CA LEU A 117 19.34 -9.33 -3.02
C LEU A 117 20.69 -9.56 -2.32
N PRO A 118 21.58 -8.56 -2.35
CA PRO A 118 22.79 -8.61 -1.55
C PRO A 118 22.45 -8.58 -0.06
N SER A 119 23.36 -9.10 0.77
CA SER A 119 23.16 -9.25 2.22
C SER A 119 22.79 -7.93 2.93
N TYR A 120 23.28 -6.80 2.44
CA TYR A 120 23.01 -5.48 3.00
C TYR A 120 21.60 -4.94 2.70
N LEU A 121 20.85 -5.57 1.79
CA LEU A 121 19.45 -5.25 1.47
C LEU A 121 18.44 -6.28 1.99
N GLN A 122 18.91 -7.27 2.75
CA GLN A 122 18.04 -8.29 3.32
C GLN A 122 17.11 -7.65 4.37
N PHE A 123 15.82 -7.58 4.05
CA PHE A 123 14.80 -6.96 4.90
C PHE A 123 14.02 -7.97 5.76
N ALA A 124 14.05 -9.26 5.42
CA ALA A 124 13.29 -10.31 6.10
C ALA A 124 13.84 -10.68 7.49
N SER A 125 15.06 -10.27 7.85
CA SER A 125 15.68 -10.62 9.13
C SER A 125 15.61 -9.47 10.13
N LEU A 126 14.78 -9.63 11.17
CA LEU A 126 14.62 -8.69 12.28
C LEU A 126 15.93 -8.47 13.07
N ASN A 127 16.77 -9.52 13.17
CA ASN A 127 18.01 -9.51 13.94
C ASN A 127 19.22 -8.99 13.15
N ARG A 128 19.01 -8.40 11.96
CA ARG A 128 20.14 -7.91 11.16
C ARG A 128 20.84 -6.74 11.88
N PRO A 129 22.18 -6.68 11.86
CA PRO A 129 22.92 -5.54 12.40
C PRO A 129 22.46 -4.23 11.77
N LYS A 130 22.42 -3.16 12.58
CA LYS A 130 22.13 -1.82 12.07
C LYS A 130 23.26 -1.36 11.15
N SER A 131 22.88 -0.88 9.97
CA SER A 131 23.78 -0.36 8.94
C SER A 131 23.66 1.16 8.80
N GLU A 132 24.27 1.73 7.77
CA GLU A 132 24.16 3.16 7.47
C GLU A 132 22.71 3.56 7.16
N VAL A 133 22.32 4.77 7.58
CA VAL A 133 20.92 5.22 7.53
C VAL A 133 20.31 5.09 6.13
N TRP A 134 21.04 5.43 5.07
CA TRP A 134 20.53 5.33 3.71
C TRP A 134 20.27 3.88 3.26
N ARG A 135 21.07 2.91 3.75
CA ARG A 135 20.82 1.48 3.50
C ARG A 135 19.62 0.99 4.29
N GLU A 136 19.47 1.47 5.54
CA GLU A 136 18.27 1.18 6.34
C GLU A 136 17.01 1.69 5.65
N ILE A 137 17.07 2.88 5.02
CA ILE A 137 15.97 3.43 4.22
C ILE A 137 15.68 2.52 3.01
N GLN A 138 16.69 2.15 2.24
CA GLN A 138 16.53 1.26 1.07
C GLN A 138 15.95 -0.11 1.46
N CYS A 139 16.46 -0.74 2.53
CA CYS A 139 15.93 -1.99 3.06
C CYS A 139 14.45 -1.85 3.43
N THR A 140 14.10 -0.74 4.09
CA THR A 140 12.73 -0.46 4.53
C THR A 140 11.81 -0.35 3.33
N HIS A 141 12.07 0.54 2.37
CA HIS A 141 11.21 0.71 1.20
C HIS A 141 11.12 -0.56 0.35
N LEU A 142 12.21 -1.30 0.21
CA LEU A 142 12.20 -2.55 -0.52
C LEU A 142 11.31 -3.60 0.14
N GLY A 143 11.42 -3.77 1.46
CA GLY A 143 10.56 -4.68 2.22
C GLY A 143 9.09 -4.26 2.19
N LEU A 144 8.81 -2.96 2.36
CA LEU A 144 7.45 -2.41 2.25
C LEU A 144 6.84 -2.68 0.87
N ALA A 145 7.57 -2.40 -0.21
CA ALA A 145 7.11 -2.63 -1.58
C ALA A 145 6.92 -4.13 -1.87
N PHE A 146 7.85 -4.97 -1.44
CA PHE A 146 7.76 -6.42 -1.59
C PHE A 146 6.50 -6.98 -0.95
N HIS A 147 6.26 -6.66 0.32
CA HIS A 147 5.10 -7.15 1.05
C HIS A 147 3.80 -6.50 0.57
N LEU A 148 3.83 -5.25 0.06
CA LEU A 148 2.67 -4.63 -0.57
C LEU A 148 2.20 -5.45 -1.78
N ILE A 149 3.10 -5.82 -2.68
CA ILE A 149 2.73 -6.62 -3.87
C ILE A 149 2.23 -8.00 -3.46
N LYS A 150 2.90 -8.64 -2.50
CA LYS A 150 2.48 -9.95 -1.98
C LYS A 150 1.08 -9.90 -1.36
N MET A 151 0.81 -8.87 -0.55
CA MET A 151 -0.50 -8.62 0.06
C MET A 151 -1.57 -8.36 -1.02
N MET A 152 -1.30 -7.44 -1.94
CA MET A 152 -2.29 -7.02 -2.95
C MET A 152 -2.60 -8.11 -3.98
N THR A 153 -1.63 -8.96 -4.30
CA THR A 153 -1.83 -10.15 -5.16
C THR A 153 -2.82 -11.14 -4.57
N ARG A 154 -2.91 -11.18 -3.24
CA ARG A 154 -3.69 -12.16 -2.46
C ARG A 154 -4.99 -11.60 -1.91
N ARG A 155 -5.12 -10.27 -1.86
CA ARG A 155 -6.28 -9.54 -1.34
C ARG A 155 -7.64 -9.92 -1.96
N PRO A 156 -7.77 -10.23 -3.27
CA PRO A 156 -9.04 -10.67 -3.84
C PRO A 156 -9.64 -11.90 -3.15
N ALA A 157 -8.82 -12.75 -2.54
CA ALA A 157 -9.28 -13.91 -1.78
C ALA A 157 -10.18 -13.53 -0.60
N MET A 158 -9.82 -12.46 0.13
CA MET A 158 -10.60 -11.97 1.28
C MET A 158 -11.94 -11.41 0.80
N VAL A 159 -11.94 -10.67 -0.31
CA VAL A 159 -13.17 -10.12 -0.91
C VAL A 159 -14.10 -11.25 -1.37
N TYR A 160 -13.56 -12.26 -2.03
CA TYR A 160 -14.33 -13.42 -2.46
C TYR A 160 -14.95 -14.18 -1.28
N CYS A 161 -14.16 -14.45 -0.21
CA CYS A 161 -14.67 -15.05 1.02
C CYS A 161 -15.82 -14.24 1.64
N SER A 162 -15.71 -12.90 1.68
CA SER A 162 -16.77 -12.07 2.25
C SER A 162 -18.07 -12.11 1.45
N ILE A 163 -18.01 -12.26 0.12
CA ILE A 163 -19.18 -12.35 -0.76
C ILE A 163 -19.78 -13.75 -0.70
N VAL A 164 -18.98 -14.79 -0.94
CA VAL A 164 -19.47 -16.17 -1.05
C VAL A 164 -19.77 -16.80 0.30
N GLY A 165 -19.08 -16.39 1.37
CA GLY A 165 -19.41 -16.77 2.74
C GLY A 165 -20.82 -16.31 3.16
N SER A 166 -21.33 -15.23 2.57
CA SER A 166 -22.72 -14.78 2.77
C SER A 166 -23.75 -15.66 2.03
N GLU A 167 -23.32 -16.40 1.00
CA GLU A 167 -24.16 -17.25 0.14
C GLU A 167 -24.04 -18.75 0.45
N GLN A 168 -23.04 -19.18 1.24
CA GLN A 168 -22.66 -20.57 1.49
C GLN A 168 -23.53 -21.34 2.52
N ASN A 169 -24.84 -21.07 2.53
CA ASN A 169 -25.84 -22.06 2.94
C ASN A 169 -26.14 -23.12 1.86
N CYS A 170 -25.35 -23.18 0.77
CA CYS A 170 -25.54 -24.22 -0.25
C CYS A 170 -24.23 -24.89 -0.68
N ALA A 171 -24.20 -26.21 -0.47
CA ALA A 171 -23.38 -27.23 -1.12
C ALA A 171 -21.88 -27.31 -0.78
N SER A 172 -21.63 -28.07 0.29
CA SER A 172 -20.59 -29.09 0.46
C SER A 172 -19.57 -29.30 -0.68
N GLY A 173 -18.32 -28.97 -0.35
CA GLY A 173 -17.10 -29.69 -0.74
C GLY A 173 -16.37 -29.13 -1.95
N LEU A 174 -15.16 -28.55 -1.79
CA LEU A 174 -14.21 -28.33 -2.88
C LEU A 174 -12.81 -27.96 -2.34
N PRO A 175 -11.71 -28.55 -2.86
CA PRO A 175 -10.29 -28.19 -2.62
C PRO A 175 -9.91 -26.70 -2.79
N GLU A 176 -10.86 -25.86 -3.22
CA GLU A 176 -10.70 -24.45 -3.55
C GLU A 176 -10.72 -23.54 -2.31
N VAL A 177 -11.46 -23.92 -1.25
CA VAL A 177 -11.54 -23.15 0.01
C VAL A 177 -10.21 -23.19 0.79
N GLU A 178 -9.52 -24.33 0.78
CA GLU A 178 -8.22 -24.48 1.46
C GLU A 178 -7.12 -23.62 0.78
N SER A 179 -7.15 -23.53 -0.55
CA SER A 179 -6.29 -22.62 -1.31
C SER A 179 -6.60 -21.14 -1.04
N LEU A 180 -7.87 -20.81 -0.77
CA LEU A 180 -8.33 -19.46 -0.49
C LEU A 180 -7.88 -18.99 0.89
N GLN A 181 -8.06 -19.82 1.93
CA GLN A 181 -7.59 -19.51 3.28
C GLN A 181 -6.07 -19.34 3.33
N ALA A 182 -5.31 -20.17 2.60
CA ALA A 182 -3.87 -20.00 2.48
C ALA A 182 -3.51 -18.63 1.86
N SER A 183 -4.26 -18.17 0.86
CA SER A 183 -4.11 -16.86 0.24
C SER A 183 -4.38 -15.73 1.24
N ILE A 184 -5.46 -15.84 2.03
CA ILE A 184 -5.83 -14.89 3.08
C ILE A 184 -4.71 -14.80 4.14
N ASN A 185 -4.26 -15.95 4.65
CA ASN A 185 -3.20 -16.02 5.65
C ASN A 185 -1.89 -15.36 5.16
N LEU A 186 -1.53 -15.55 3.88
CA LEU A 186 -0.37 -14.90 3.27
C LEU A 186 -0.54 -13.39 3.12
N SER A 187 -1.76 -12.92 2.84
CA SER A 187 -2.09 -11.49 2.79
C SER A 187 -1.96 -10.85 4.18
N ILE A 188 -2.56 -11.47 5.21
CA ILE A 188 -2.47 -11.04 6.61
C ILE A 188 -1.01 -11.00 7.07
N LEU A 189 -0.26 -12.07 6.83
CA LEU A 189 1.15 -12.15 7.18
C LEU A 189 1.94 -11.00 6.53
N SER A 190 1.69 -10.73 5.25
CA SER A 190 2.36 -9.64 4.53
C SER A 190 2.00 -8.26 5.08
N ALA A 191 0.73 -8.04 5.45
CA ALA A 191 0.29 -6.80 6.09
C ALA A 191 0.97 -6.59 7.46
N LYS A 192 1.10 -7.65 8.27
CA LYS A 192 1.84 -7.58 9.54
C LYS A 192 3.32 -7.27 9.33
N GLU A 193 3.95 -7.88 8.32
CA GLU A 193 5.36 -7.60 8.00
C GLU A 193 5.58 -6.15 7.54
N ILE A 194 4.64 -5.56 6.79
CA ILE A 194 4.68 -4.12 6.46
C ILE A 194 4.75 -3.28 7.74
N ILE A 195 3.88 -3.56 8.71
CA ILE A 195 3.83 -2.82 9.98
C ILE A 195 5.09 -3.05 10.81
N ASN A 196 5.60 -4.29 10.87
CA ASN A 196 6.82 -4.63 11.59
C ASN A 196 8.05 -3.91 11.03
N ILE A 197 8.20 -3.91 9.70
CA ILE A 197 9.30 -3.24 8.99
C ILE A 197 9.21 -1.72 9.21
N ALA A 198 8.02 -1.13 9.02
CA ALA A 198 7.80 0.30 9.23
C ALA A 198 8.09 0.71 10.68
N SER A 199 7.60 -0.06 11.66
CA SER A 199 7.81 0.19 13.09
C SER A 199 9.29 0.17 13.45
N SER A 200 10.02 -0.86 13.01
CA SER A 200 11.46 -0.95 13.25
C SER A 200 12.23 0.25 12.67
N ALA A 201 11.87 0.68 11.46
CA ALA A 201 12.48 1.83 10.82
C ALA A 201 12.17 3.16 11.53
N ILE A 202 10.89 3.43 11.79
CA ILE A 202 10.39 4.67 12.40
C ILE A 202 10.88 4.83 13.84
N MET A 203 10.93 3.74 14.60
CA MET A 203 11.27 3.80 16.02
C MET A 203 12.78 3.79 16.26
N GLU A 204 13.55 3.05 15.46
CA GLU A 204 14.95 2.77 15.79
C GLU A 204 15.92 2.92 14.61
N ARG A 205 15.65 2.25 13.48
CA ARG A 205 16.68 1.99 12.46
C ARG A 205 16.94 3.19 11.54
N ALA A 206 15.90 3.93 11.17
CA ALA A 206 15.96 5.06 10.23
C ALA A 206 14.90 6.12 10.58
N THR A 207 15.02 6.75 11.75
CA THR A 207 14.02 7.67 12.30
C THR A 207 13.66 8.85 11.38
N CYS A 208 14.54 9.25 10.48
CA CYS A 208 14.26 10.26 9.45
C CYS A 208 13.10 9.88 8.50
N ILE A 209 12.75 8.60 8.39
CA ILE A 209 11.59 8.12 7.62
C ILE A 209 10.27 8.66 8.15
N ARG A 210 10.21 9.16 9.39
CA ARG A 210 9.01 9.83 9.94
C ARG A 210 8.52 10.98 9.07
N ASN A 211 9.41 11.60 8.28
CA ASN A 211 9.08 12.68 7.36
C ASN A 211 8.63 12.21 5.97
N ASP A 212 8.69 10.91 5.68
CA ASP A 212 8.31 10.35 4.39
C ASP A 212 6.84 9.89 4.40
N ALA A 213 5.98 10.72 3.79
CA ALA A 213 4.55 10.43 3.67
C ALA A 213 4.24 9.13 2.91
N SER A 214 5.14 8.63 2.05
CA SER A 214 4.89 7.40 1.31
C SER A 214 4.79 6.18 2.23
N VAL A 215 5.52 6.17 3.35
CA VAL A 215 5.48 5.09 4.35
C VAL A 215 4.12 5.01 5.02
N ALA A 216 3.44 6.14 5.20
CA ALA A 216 2.07 6.18 5.74
C ALA A 216 1.10 5.37 4.86
N ASN A 217 1.21 5.47 3.53
CA ASN A 217 0.33 4.75 2.60
C ASN A 217 0.48 3.22 2.71
N TYR A 218 1.70 2.73 2.95
CA TYR A 218 1.94 1.31 3.20
C TYR A 218 1.28 0.87 4.51
N ILE A 219 1.48 1.63 5.59
CA ILE A 219 0.91 1.34 6.91
C ILE A 219 -0.63 1.32 6.84
N VAL A 220 -1.23 2.36 6.24
CA VAL A 220 -2.69 2.45 6.06
C VAL A 220 -3.21 1.26 5.26
N SER A 221 -2.56 0.92 4.14
CA SER A 221 -2.96 -0.23 3.30
C SER A 221 -2.90 -1.55 4.07
N ALA A 222 -1.88 -1.74 4.90
CA ALA A 222 -1.76 -2.91 5.77
C ALA A 222 -2.84 -2.95 6.85
N CYS A 223 -3.05 -1.85 7.58
CA CYS A 223 -4.09 -1.76 8.61
C CYS A 223 -5.47 -2.04 8.04
N VAL A 224 -5.86 -1.41 6.93
CA VAL A 224 -7.17 -1.65 6.28
C VAL A 224 -7.31 -3.10 5.83
N THR A 225 -6.22 -3.70 5.32
CA THR A 225 -6.23 -5.12 4.92
C THR A 225 -6.47 -6.04 6.11
N LEU A 226 -5.84 -5.77 7.25
CA LEU A 226 -6.04 -6.53 8.48
C LEU A 226 -7.45 -6.36 9.05
N LEU A 227 -8.01 -5.15 9.01
CA LEU A 227 -9.36 -4.88 9.48
C LEU A 227 -10.43 -5.55 8.61
N TYR A 228 -10.17 -5.70 7.30
CA TYR A 228 -11.06 -6.45 6.41
C TYR A 228 -11.19 -7.92 6.80
N ASP A 229 -10.13 -8.52 7.36
CA ASP A 229 -10.16 -9.89 7.84
C ASP A 229 -11.05 -10.05 9.09
N VAL A 230 -11.05 -9.04 9.97
CA VAL A 230 -11.90 -9.00 11.18
C VAL A 230 -13.39 -8.89 10.84
N LEU A 231 -13.75 -8.32 9.69
CA LEU A 231 -15.15 -8.25 9.23
C LEU A 231 -15.78 -9.64 9.00
N ASN A 232 -14.97 -10.70 8.90
CA ASN A 232 -15.49 -12.03 8.65
C ASN A 232 -16.17 -12.62 9.91
N THR A 233 -17.42 -13.09 9.75
CA THR A 233 -18.30 -13.56 10.84
C THR A 233 -17.78 -14.77 11.65
N SER A 234 -16.67 -15.39 11.25
CA SER A 234 -16.09 -16.58 11.89
C SER A 234 -14.79 -16.30 12.66
N VAL A 235 -14.47 -15.05 12.96
CA VAL A 235 -13.21 -14.67 13.63
C VAL A 235 -13.27 -14.97 15.13
N THR A 236 -12.23 -15.64 15.64
CA THR A 236 -12.10 -15.91 17.08
C THR A 236 -11.57 -14.68 17.84
N VAL A 237 -11.84 -14.61 19.14
CA VAL A 237 -11.33 -13.55 20.03
C VAL A 237 -9.81 -13.44 19.97
N GLU A 238 -9.12 -14.58 20.03
CA GLU A 238 -7.64 -14.63 19.98
C GLU A 238 -7.10 -14.07 18.65
N HIS A 239 -7.75 -14.39 17.54
CA HIS A 239 -7.34 -13.90 16.22
C HIS A 239 -7.60 -12.40 16.09
N ALA A 240 -8.76 -11.91 16.54
CA ALA A 240 -9.05 -10.49 16.58
C ALA A 240 -8.00 -9.73 17.43
N LEU A 241 -7.67 -10.20 18.63
CA LEU A 241 -6.64 -9.59 19.49
C LEU A 241 -5.27 -9.48 18.79
N ASP A 242 -4.85 -10.53 18.09
CA ASP A 242 -3.59 -10.56 17.33
C ASP A 242 -3.61 -9.57 16.15
N ILE A 243 -4.73 -9.46 15.44
CA ILE A 243 -4.93 -8.44 14.40
C ILE A 243 -4.89 -7.02 14.98
N PHE A 244 -5.66 -6.74 16.04
CA PHE A 244 -5.70 -5.42 16.67
C PHE A 244 -4.37 -5.01 17.28
N THR A 245 -3.59 -5.95 17.81
CA THR A 245 -2.21 -5.70 18.27
C THR A 245 -1.32 -5.18 17.13
N SER A 246 -1.48 -5.76 15.93
CA SER A 246 -0.77 -5.31 14.75
C SER A 246 -1.25 -3.94 14.28
N VAL A 247 -2.57 -3.71 14.25
CA VAL A 247 -3.18 -2.41 13.89
C VAL A 247 -2.77 -1.30 14.85
N GLU A 248 -2.76 -1.55 16.15
CA GLU A 248 -2.30 -0.60 17.17
C GLU A 248 -0.83 -0.21 16.95
N ARG A 249 0.04 -1.18 16.62
CA ARG A 249 1.43 -0.86 16.25
C ARG A 249 1.48 0.04 15.01
N GLY A 250 0.62 -0.19 14.01
CA GLY A 250 0.48 0.67 12.84
C GLY A 250 0.05 2.09 13.20
N ILE A 251 -0.96 2.24 14.05
CA ILE A 251 -1.43 3.52 14.61
C ILE A 251 -0.29 4.24 15.33
N GLN A 252 0.46 3.56 16.19
CA GLN A 252 1.61 4.13 16.89
C GLN A 252 2.69 4.62 15.93
N CYS A 253 2.89 3.93 14.80
CA CYS A 253 3.82 4.39 13.75
C CYS A 253 3.32 5.69 13.11
N LEU A 254 2.04 5.75 12.73
CA LEU A 254 1.42 6.93 12.14
C LEU A 254 1.46 8.14 13.10
N ASP A 255 1.22 7.93 14.39
CA ASP A 255 1.30 8.98 15.42
C ASP A 255 2.71 9.57 15.59
N LYS A 256 3.75 8.82 15.21
CA LYS A 256 5.14 9.28 15.23
C LYS A 256 5.58 9.91 13.92
N MET A 257 4.75 9.92 12.88
CA MET A 257 5.10 10.57 11.62
C MET A 257 5.03 12.10 11.76
N GLU A 258 6.03 12.76 11.18
CA GLU A 258 6.29 14.20 11.24
C GLU A 258 6.24 14.83 9.83
N HIS A 259 5.72 14.09 8.84
CA HIS A 259 5.65 14.57 7.47
C HIS A 259 4.76 15.79 7.35
N HIS A 260 5.18 16.72 6.51
CA HIS A 260 4.46 17.96 6.26
C HIS A 260 3.52 17.74 5.08
N GLY A 261 2.21 17.88 5.29
CA GLY A 261 1.21 17.67 4.25
C GLY A 261 -0.21 17.92 4.76
N PRO A 262 -1.20 17.98 3.84
CA PRO A 262 -2.60 18.23 4.20
C PRO A 262 -3.21 17.10 5.05
N ILE A 263 -2.64 15.90 4.97
CA ILE A 263 -3.04 14.74 5.75
C ILE A 263 -1.86 14.35 6.63
N THR A 264 -1.97 14.59 7.94
CA THR A 264 -0.92 14.27 8.91
C THR A 264 -0.99 12.81 9.33
N GLY A 265 0.10 12.28 9.91
CA GLY A 265 0.09 10.93 10.49
C GLY A 265 -0.99 10.74 11.56
N LYS A 266 -1.27 11.78 12.35
CA LYS A 266 -2.36 11.78 13.34
C LYS A 266 -3.76 11.70 12.71
N ALA A 267 -3.99 12.38 11.58
CA ALA A 267 -5.27 12.28 10.88
C ALA A 267 -5.49 10.84 10.37
N LEU A 268 -4.46 10.24 9.77
CA LEU A 268 -4.51 8.86 9.30
C LEU A 268 -4.70 7.86 10.45
N SER A 269 -4.09 8.11 11.61
CA SER A 269 -4.25 7.22 12.76
C SER A 269 -5.69 7.24 13.29
N LEU A 270 -6.32 8.41 13.34
CA LEU A 270 -7.74 8.55 13.65
C LEU A 270 -8.65 7.85 12.63
N ASP A 271 -8.37 7.99 11.33
CA ASP A 271 -9.13 7.31 10.28
C ASP A 271 -9.06 5.78 10.41
N ILE A 272 -7.88 5.24 10.73
CA ILE A 272 -7.71 3.80 10.99
C ILE A 272 -8.46 3.38 12.26
N MET A 273 -8.37 4.16 13.34
CA MET A 273 -9.12 3.85 14.57
C MET A 273 -10.63 3.81 14.32
N LYS A 274 -11.15 4.78 13.55
CA LYS A 274 -12.55 4.82 13.14
C LYS A 274 -12.91 3.61 12.28
N CYS A 275 -12.10 3.29 11.27
CA CYS A 275 -12.30 2.12 10.43
C CYS A 275 -12.31 0.82 11.25
N ALA A 276 -11.43 0.71 12.25
CA ALA A 276 -11.35 -0.46 13.12
C ALA A 276 -12.59 -0.62 14.00
N LYS A 277 -13.10 0.50 14.53
CA LYS A 277 -14.35 0.55 15.27
C LYS A 277 -15.53 0.16 14.38
N ASP A 278 -15.65 0.77 13.20
CA ASP A 278 -16.70 0.43 12.23
C ASP A 278 -16.63 -1.05 11.85
N ALA A 279 -15.43 -1.61 11.71
CA ALA A 279 -15.24 -3.03 11.44
C ALA A 279 -15.75 -3.93 12.58
N LEU A 280 -15.54 -3.55 13.84
CA LEU A 280 -16.08 -4.28 14.98
C LEU A 280 -17.60 -4.23 15.05
N PHE A 281 -18.21 -3.07 14.75
CA PHE A 281 -19.67 -2.95 14.71
C PHE A 281 -20.31 -3.76 13.58
N LEU A 282 -19.63 -3.86 12.44
CA LEU A 282 -20.13 -4.58 11.26
C LEU A 282 -19.89 -6.08 11.33
N SER A 283 -18.80 -6.52 11.98
CA SER A 283 -18.66 -7.92 12.36
C SER A 283 -19.79 -8.23 13.35
N THR A 284 -20.67 -9.18 13.04
CA THR A 284 -21.76 -9.63 13.94
C THR A 284 -21.19 -10.34 15.16
N CYS A 285 -20.44 -9.61 15.97
CA CYS A 285 -19.63 -10.13 17.04
C CYS A 285 -20.46 -10.27 18.31
N GLU A 286 -20.17 -11.32 19.06
CA GLU A 286 -20.73 -11.53 20.39
C GLU A 286 -20.30 -10.38 21.30
N VAL A 287 -21.19 -9.93 22.18
CA VAL A 287 -20.95 -8.83 23.15
C VAL A 287 -19.63 -9.04 23.93
N ASP A 288 -19.29 -10.30 24.19
CA ASP A 288 -18.05 -10.69 24.86
C ASP A 288 -16.78 -10.31 24.06
N LEU A 289 -16.81 -10.31 22.73
CA LEU A 289 -15.64 -9.90 21.92
C LEU A 289 -15.41 -8.38 22.02
N GLU A 290 -16.48 -7.59 21.93
CA GLU A 290 -16.42 -6.14 22.03
C GLU A 290 -15.87 -5.70 23.40
N GLU A 291 -16.37 -6.28 24.50
CA GLU A 291 -15.90 -5.97 25.85
C GLU A 291 -14.42 -6.36 26.06
N ASN A 292 -13.99 -7.52 25.56
CA ASN A 292 -12.60 -7.97 25.67
C ASN A 292 -11.63 -7.08 24.88
N LEU A 293 -12.01 -6.67 23.67
CA LEU A 293 -11.21 -5.79 22.83
C LEU A 293 -11.17 -4.37 23.37
N ALA A 294 -12.30 -3.83 23.83
CA ALA A 294 -12.36 -2.50 24.46
C ALA A 294 -11.52 -2.41 25.74
N GLY A 295 -11.40 -3.51 26.49
CA GLY A 295 -10.51 -3.62 27.65
C GLY A 295 -9.02 -3.64 27.27
N SER A 296 -8.68 -4.30 26.17
CA SER A 296 -7.29 -4.43 25.69
C SER A 296 -6.81 -3.21 24.89
N PHE A 297 -7.73 -2.55 24.19
CA PHE A 297 -7.48 -1.41 23.31
C PHE A 297 -8.41 -0.25 23.69
N PRO A 298 -8.02 0.59 24.66
CA PRO A 298 -8.91 1.63 25.21
C PRO A 298 -9.40 2.65 24.18
N TRP A 299 -8.68 2.82 23.06
CA TRP A 299 -9.01 3.75 21.99
C TRP A 299 -10.22 3.30 21.14
N LEU A 300 -10.71 2.07 21.33
CA LEU A 300 -11.96 1.60 20.74
C LEU A 300 -13.22 2.18 21.42
N ASN A 301 -13.08 2.70 22.64
CA ASN A 301 -14.21 3.27 23.39
C ASN A 301 -14.63 4.65 22.84
N ASP A 302 -15.95 4.89 22.81
CA ASP A 302 -16.57 6.14 22.31
C ASP A 302 -15.96 7.42 22.87
N GLY A 303 -15.64 7.43 24.16
CA GLY A 303 -15.09 8.62 24.83
C GLY A 303 -13.70 9.03 24.38
N TYR A 304 -12.90 8.10 23.84
CA TYR A 304 -11.50 8.37 23.48
C TYR A 304 -11.37 9.09 22.13
N LEU A 305 -12.13 8.66 21.13
CA LEU A 305 -12.09 9.25 19.78
C LEU A 305 -12.62 10.69 19.77
N SER A 306 -13.66 11.00 20.56
CA SER A 306 -14.20 12.36 20.66
C SER A 306 -13.15 13.34 21.18
N ALA A 307 -12.47 13.00 22.28
CA ALA A 307 -11.44 13.85 22.88
C ALA A 307 -10.25 14.09 21.92
N ARG A 308 -9.80 13.05 21.21
CA ARG A 308 -8.65 13.15 20.30
C ARG A 308 -8.97 13.92 19.01
N THR A 309 -10.21 13.83 18.55
CA THR A 309 -10.68 14.59 17.38
C THR A 309 -10.73 16.09 17.71
N GLU A 310 -11.25 16.46 18.88
CA GLU A 310 -11.24 17.85 19.37
C GLU A 310 -9.81 18.42 19.50
N GLU A 311 -8.86 17.65 20.03
CA GLU A 311 -7.45 18.05 20.10
C GLU A 311 -6.83 18.32 18.72
N LEU A 312 -7.16 17.50 17.71
CA LEU A 312 -6.67 17.69 16.34
C LEU A 312 -7.26 18.95 15.69
N PHE A 313 -8.56 19.18 15.84
CA PHE A 313 -9.23 20.39 15.34
C PHE A 313 -8.64 21.66 15.95
N ASN A 314 -8.42 21.67 17.27
CA ASN A 314 -7.79 22.80 17.96
C ASN A 314 -6.35 23.05 17.47
N SER A 315 -5.58 21.98 17.23
CA SER A 315 -4.20 22.08 16.72
C SER A 315 -4.13 22.52 15.25
N LEU A 316 -5.14 22.20 14.43
CA LEU A 316 -5.25 22.65 13.05
C LEU A 316 -5.71 24.11 12.96
N GLU A 317 -6.60 24.54 13.85
CA GLU A 317 -7.01 25.94 13.97
C GLU A 317 -5.85 26.85 14.40
N GLU A 318 -4.98 26.40 15.32
CA GLU A 318 -3.75 27.15 15.68
C GLU A 318 -2.71 27.23 14.54
N GLN A 319 -2.75 26.32 13.56
CA GLN A 319 -1.84 26.35 12.40
C GLN A 319 -2.39 27.16 11.21
N ILE A 320 -3.68 27.54 11.23
CA ILE A 320 -4.32 28.40 10.23
C ILE A 320 -4.43 29.83 10.78
N ASP A 321 -3.34 30.38 11.32
CA ASP A 321 -3.23 31.83 11.48
C ASP A 321 -2.59 32.39 10.20
N TYR A 322 -3.45 32.89 9.31
CA TYR A 322 -3.07 33.43 8.01
C TYR A 322 -2.06 34.56 8.19
N ALA A 323 -0.90 34.42 7.53
CA ALA A 323 -0.04 35.53 7.14
C ALA A 323 -0.86 36.54 6.31
N SER A 324 -1.50 37.47 7.00
CA SER A 324 -2.08 38.67 6.42
C SER A 324 -0.92 39.59 6.07
N GLU A 325 -0.58 39.64 4.78
CA GLU A 325 -0.17 40.84 4.02
C GLU A 325 0.51 40.41 2.70
N ILE A 326 -0.30 40.18 1.67
CA ILE A 326 0.17 40.28 0.27
C ILE A 326 -0.72 41.33 -0.40
N PRO A 327 -0.17 42.47 -0.88
CA PRO A 327 -0.96 43.49 -1.54
C PRO A 327 -1.41 43.03 -2.94
N PRO A 328 -2.61 43.44 -3.41
CA PRO A 328 -3.17 42.95 -4.66
C PRO A 328 -2.41 43.54 -5.86
N GLN A 329 -1.83 42.67 -6.68
CA GLN A 329 -1.37 43.02 -8.03
C GLN A 329 -2.43 42.58 -9.06
N PRO A 330 -2.67 43.37 -10.11
CA PRO A 330 -3.84 43.22 -10.98
C PRO A 330 -3.69 42.05 -11.96
N PHE A 331 -4.78 41.31 -12.14
CA PHE A 331 -4.93 40.28 -13.17
C PHE A 331 -4.73 40.87 -14.57
N GLN A 332 -3.72 40.41 -15.29
CA GLN A 332 -3.65 40.52 -16.75
C GLN A 332 -4.38 39.33 -17.37
N GLN A 333 -5.51 39.62 -18.03
CA GLN A 333 -6.20 38.69 -18.93
C GLN A 333 -5.28 38.28 -20.07
N LEU A 334 -5.11 36.98 -20.31
CA LEU A 334 -4.53 36.45 -21.53
C LEU A 334 -5.29 35.20 -21.99
N ALA A 335 -6.07 35.44 -23.04
CA ALA A 335 -6.48 34.58 -24.15
C ALA A 335 -7.06 33.18 -23.86
N GLU A 336 -8.37 33.08 -24.12
CA GLU A 336 -9.06 31.86 -24.50
C GLU A 336 -8.35 31.17 -25.68
N GLY A 337 -7.91 29.93 -25.46
CA GLY A 337 -7.36 29.06 -26.48
C GLY A 337 -7.66 27.61 -26.11
N ASN A 338 -8.70 27.06 -26.73
CA ASN A 338 -9.02 25.63 -26.69
C ASN A 338 -7.82 24.82 -27.19
N ASP A 339 -7.17 24.07 -26.31
CA ASP A 339 -6.37 22.89 -26.66
C ASP A 339 -6.55 21.82 -25.57
N PHE A 340 -7.75 21.23 -25.55
CA PHE A 340 -7.97 19.92 -24.98
C PHE A 340 -7.27 18.90 -25.89
N LEU A 341 -6.06 18.48 -25.54
CA LEU A 341 -5.46 17.28 -26.10
C LEU A 341 -6.22 16.07 -25.56
N SER A 342 -7.30 15.71 -26.26
CA SER A 342 -7.93 14.40 -26.15
C SER A 342 -6.97 13.35 -26.71
N ALA A 343 -6.10 12.80 -25.87
CA ALA A 343 -5.45 11.54 -26.17
C ALA A 343 -6.42 10.42 -25.81
N SER A 344 -7.22 9.99 -26.79
CA SER A 344 -7.97 8.74 -26.72
C SER A 344 -6.98 7.57 -26.73
N ILE A 345 -6.48 7.18 -25.55
CA ILE A 345 -5.82 5.89 -25.40
C ILE A 345 -6.94 4.86 -25.25
N SER A 346 -6.97 3.95 -26.23
CA SER A 346 -8.04 2.99 -26.48
C SER A 346 -8.43 2.15 -25.26
N GLY A 347 -9.74 2.13 -24.98
CA GLY A 347 -10.47 0.89 -24.76
C GLY A 347 -10.45 0.26 -23.37
N VAL A 348 -9.94 0.94 -22.33
CA VAL A 348 -10.09 0.42 -20.97
C VAL A 348 -10.60 1.49 -20.01
N ASP A 349 -11.85 1.31 -19.62
CA ASP A 349 -12.52 2.11 -18.61
C ASP A 349 -12.09 1.57 -17.23
N TYR A 350 -11.07 2.20 -16.65
CA TYR A 350 -10.58 1.88 -15.31
C TYR A 350 -11.19 2.86 -14.32
N MET A 351 -12.34 2.49 -13.75
CA MET A 351 -12.93 3.21 -12.63
C MET A 351 -12.16 2.87 -11.35
N SER A 352 -11.63 3.87 -10.66
CA SER A 352 -10.94 3.75 -9.37
C SER A 352 -11.96 3.49 -8.25
N TYR A 353 -12.20 2.20 -7.93
CA TYR A 353 -13.15 1.76 -6.90
C TYR A 353 -12.73 2.05 -5.45
N TRP A 354 -11.57 2.68 -5.22
CA TRP A 354 -10.96 2.89 -3.91
C TRP A 354 -11.82 3.71 -2.92
N LEU A 355 -12.93 4.34 -3.35
CA LEU A 355 -13.73 5.25 -2.52
C LEU A 355 -15.25 5.05 -2.57
N LYS A 356 -15.78 4.01 -3.21
CA LYS A 356 -17.24 3.71 -3.18
C LYS A 356 -17.52 2.37 -2.52
N GLY A 357 -17.20 2.29 -1.23
CA GLY A 357 -17.79 1.31 -0.32
C GLY A 357 -19.18 1.73 0.12
N ASN A 358 -20.13 1.90 -0.82
CA ASN A 358 -21.55 1.88 -0.50
C ASN A 358 -22.15 0.69 -1.24
N ALA A 359 -22.29 -0.42 -0.52
CA ALA A 359 -23.16 -1.50 -0.93
C ALA A 359 -24.62 -1.02 -0.82
N THR A 360 -25.10 -0.32 -1.85
CA THR A 360 -26.54 -0.36 -2.14
C THR A 360 -26.76 -1.66 -2.91
N GLY A 361 -27.32 -2.65 -2.22
CA GLY A 361 -27.78 -3.90 -2.82
C GLY A 361 -28.78 -3.69 -3.97
N PRO A 362 -29.07 -4.75 -4.73
CA PRO A 362 -29.55 -4.66 -6.08
C PRO A 362 -31.04 -4.31 -6.14
N ASP A 363 -31.38 -3.22 -6.83
CA ASP A 363 -32.71 -3.09 -7.44
C ASP A 363 -32.68 -3.87 -8.76
N VAL A 364 -32.79 -5.21 -8.65
CA VAL A 364 -33.19 -6.07 -9.77
C VAL A 364 -34.71 -6.19 -9.68
N SER A 365 -35.37 -5.15 -10.14
CA SER A 365 -36.75 -5.13 -10.59
C SER A 365 -36.85 -4.01 -11.61
N ASP A 366 -37.56 -4.25 -12.70
CA ASP A 366 -38.00 -3.23 -13.66
C ASP A 366 -37.13 -2.93 -14.89
N TYR A 367 -36.47 -3.92 -15.50
CA TYR A 367 -36.28 -3.90 -16.96
C TYR A 367 -36.33 -5.32 -17.58
N LEU A 368 -37.46 -6.00 -17.37
CA LEU A 368 -37.92 -7.07 -18.26
C LEU A 368 -39.35 -6.75 -18.68
N TYR A 369 -39.52 -5.82 -19.62
CA TYR A 369 -40.67 -5.81 -20.50
C TYR A 369 -40.28 -5.15 -21.83
N GLU A 370 -40.45 -5.96 -22.90
CA GLU A 370 -41.05 -5.55 -24.18
C GLU A 370 -40.18 -4.64 -25.09
N ILE A 371 -39.94 -4.89 -26.40
CA ILE A 371 -40.73 -5.54 -27.46
C ILE A 371 -39.77 -5.95 -28.65
N PRO A 372 -40.22 -6.40 -29.84
CA PRO A 372 -39.68 -7.58 -30.52
C PRO A 372 -39.10 -7.29 -31.93
N LEU A 373 -38.86 -8.39 -32.66
CA LEU A 373 -38.47 -8.57 -34.07
C LEU A 373 -36.97 -8.65 -34.36
#